data_AF-A0A9N9WH27-F1
#
_entry.id   AF-A0A9N9WH27-F1
#
_cell.length_a   1.000
_cell.length_b   1.000
_cell.length_c   1.000
_cell.angle_alpha   90.00
_cell.angle_beta   90.00
_cell.angle_gamma   90.00
#
_symmetry.space_group_name_H-M   'P 1'
#
loop_
_entity.id
_entity.type
_entity.pdbx_description
1 polymer ?
#
loop_
_entity_poly.entity_id
_entity_poly.type
_entity_poly.pdbx_seq_one_letter_code
_entity_poly.pdbx_strand_id
1 'polypeptide(L)'
;MESHPSVVTNNCPRKRKRNTENWIRNQAKKVRYSQKSLPKKVCTHNSKALQCDTLAMTQLRKMNEKFYSFKNKKDQDAMILKFCNIEPVHHRPDILKDILGETSTLVKIGRDCPIYNWRDAVKSGVRPTTTWHMAFKECKRFILRRTKATSNVVVRGELHYKSDIATAQNICQRNKDVSHIRPQQLPSIVPVNKDKLSDVKKLLLKHFGPEWENMPNLFFYKNVFETQQALVAPQIEENYCQELMDEVQDLRV
;
A
#
# COMPACT_ATOMS: atom_id res chain seq x y z
N MET A 1 40.84 33.62 -46.96
CA MET A 1 40.00 34.49 -46.13
C MET A 1 38.97 33.61 -45.46
N GLU A 2 39.26 33.17 -44.23
CA GLU A 2 38.37 32.29 -43.47
C GLU A 2 37.42 33.16 -42.64
N SER A 3 36.13 33.14 -43.00
CA SER A 3 35.08 33.86 -42.29
C SER A 3 34.55 33.01 -41.14
N HIS A 4 34.88 33.37 -39.90
CA HIS A 4 34.30 32.72 -38.73
C HIS A 4 32.84 33.17 -38.52
N PRO A 5 31.90 32.23 -38.29
CA PRO A 5 30.50 32.56 -38.04
C PRO A 5 30.34 33.19 -36.65
N SER A 6 29.72 34.36 -36.60
CA SER A 6 29.38 35.05 -35.36
C SER A 6 28.19 34.37 -34.66
N VAL A 7 28.40 33.97 -33.40
CA VAL A 7 27.37 33.35 -32.55
C VAL A 7 26.35 34.41 -32.14
N VAL A 8 25.19 34.43 -32.79
CA VAL A 8 24.06 35.29 -32.41
C VAL A 8 23.40 34.72 -31.16
N THR A 9 23.72 35.26 -29.98
CA THR A 9 23.02 34.93 -28.74
C THR A 9 21.69 35.67 -28.68
N ASN A 10 20.59 34.96 -28.95
CA ASN A 10 19.22 35.47 -28.85
C ASN A 10 18.80 35.64 -27.38
N ASN A 11 19.40 36.61 -26.68
CA ASN A 11 19.12 36.95 -25.27
C ASN A 11 17.96 37.96 -25.12
N CYS A 12 16.97 37.96 -26.03
CA CYS A 12 15.74 38.71 -25.80
C CYS A 12 14.84 37.93 -24.82
N PRO A 13 14.46 38.51 -23.65
CA PRO A 13 13.56 37.85 -22.72
C PRO A 13 12.24 37.53 -23.43
N ARG A 14 11.99 36.25 -23.70
CA ARG A 14 10.75 35.82 -24.34
C ARG A 14 9.58 36.21 -23.44
N LYS A 15 8.71 37.12 -23.89
CA LYS A 15 7.49 37.47 -23.16
C LYS A 15 6.72 36.18 -22.88
N ARG A 16 6.56 35.82 -21.61
CA ARG A 16 5.82 34.61 -21.21
C ARG A 16 4.42 34.69 -21.78
N LYS A 17 4.05 33.77 -22.69
CA LYS A 17 2.67 33.63 -23.15
C LYS A 17 1.81 33.29 -21.94
N ARG A 18 0.77 34.10 -21.69
CA ARG A 18 -0.17 33.88 -20.58
C ARG A 18 -0.94 32.60 -20.83
N ASN A 19 -0.83 31.63 -19.94
CA ASN A 19 -1.68 30.44 -19.97
C ASN A 19 -3.08 30.83 -19.50
N THR A 20 -4.00 31.00 -20.45
CA THR A 20 -5.39 31.40 -20.24
C THR A 20 -6.17 30.39 -19.41
N GLU A 21 -5.96 29.09 -19.62
CA GLU A 21 -6.61 28.01 -18.87
C GLU A 21 -6.28 28.08 -17.38
N ASN A 22 -5.00 28.25 -17.04
CA ASN A 22 -4.56 28.39 -15.66
C ASN A 22 -5.14 29.64 -15.01
N TRP A 23 -5.27 30.74 -15.76
CA TRP A 23 -5.90 31.95 -15.25
C TRP A 23 -7.40 31.76 -14.99
N ILE A 24 -8.14 31.14 -15.92
CA ILE A 24 -9.58 30.81 -15.75
C ILE A 24 -9.76 29.90 -14.53
N ARG A 25 -8.94 28.85 -14.40
CA ARG A 25 -8.95 27.93 -13.24
C ARG A 25 -8.70 28.68 -11.93
N ASN A 26 -7.75 29.61 -11.91
CA ASN A 26 -7.45 30.40 -10.73
C ASN A 26 -8.56 31.39 -10.37
N GLN A 27 -9.25 31.97 -11.36
CA GLN A 27 -10.43 32.80 -11.10
C GLN A 27 -11.59 31.99 -10.54
N ALA A 28 -11.91 30.85 -11.16
CA ALA A 28 -12.92 29.93 -10.64
C ALA A 28 -12.58 29.46 -9.21
N LYS A 29 -11.29 29.22 -8.93
CA LYS A 29 -10.79 28.91 -7.59
C LYS A 29 -11.06 30.05 -6.61
N LYS A 30 -10.73 31.29 -6.97
CA LYS A 30 -10.99 32.47 -6.11
C LYS A 30 -12.47 32.65 -5.80
N VAL A 31 -13.35 32.53 -6.80
CA VAL A 31 -14.81 32.62 -6.61
C VAL A 31 -15.36 31.49 -5.74
N ARG A 32 -14.78 30.29 -5.84
CA ARG A 32 -15.17 29.14 -5.02
C ARG A 32 -14.80 29.33 -3.55
N TYR A 33 -13.64 29.95 -3.29
CA TYR A 33 -13.11 30.18 -1.95
C TYR A 33 -13.36 31.60 -1.42
N SER A 34 -14.20 32.39 -2.09
CA SER A 34 -14.65 33.69 -1.57
C SER A 34 -15.94 33.52 -0.77
N GLN A 35 -16.14 34.41 0.21
CA GLN A 35 -17.37 34.49 0.98
C GLN A 35 -18.57 34.77 0.04
N LYS A 36 -19.53 33.84 -0.03
CA LYS A 36 -20.76 34.01 -0.83
C LYS A 36 -21.87 34.72 -0.05
N SER A 37 -22.06 34.31 1.20
CA SER A 37 -23.04 34.89 2.11
C SER A 37 -22.62 34.58 3.55
N LEU A 38 -23.25 35.24 4.52
CA LEU A 38 -23.13 34.83 5.92
C LEU A 38 -23.77 33.45 6.11
N PRO A 39 -23.14 32.55 6.88
CA PRO A 39 -23.76 31.27 7.21
C PRO A 39 -25.02 31.50 8.02
N LYS A 40 -26.08 30.75 7.71
CA LYS A 40 -27.30 30.71 8.51
C LYS A 40 -27.13 29.64 9.60
N LYS A 41 -27.56 29.94 10.82
CA LYS A 41 -27.64 28.97 11.91
C LYS A 41 -28.78 27.99 11.59
N VAL A 42 -28.45 26.72 11.37
CA VAL A 42 -29.42 25.67 10.97
C VAL A 42 -29.88 24.82 12.16
N CYS A 43 -29.16 24.88 13.29
CA CYS A 43 -29.42 24.05 14.46
C CYS A 43 -29.49 24.86 15.76
N THR A 44 -30.16 24.29 16.77
CA THR A 44 -30.44 24.89 18.08
C THR A 44 -29.90 24.04 19.23
N HIS A 45 -28.83 23.28 19.00
CA HIS A 45 -28.25 22.44 20.04
C HIS A 45 -27.65 23.28 21.17
N ASN A 46 -27.93 22.90 22.41
CA ASN A 46 -27.33 23.46 23.62
C ASN A 46 -26.90 22.35 24.59
N SER A 47 -26.20 21.34 24.07
CA SER A 47 -25.63 20.26 24.89
C SER A 47 -24.18 20.57 25.26
N LYS A 48 -23.61 19.82 26.21
CA LYS A 48 -22.19 19.96 26.60
C LYS A 48 -21.23 19.78 25.42
N ALA A 49 -21.58 18.95 24.45
CA ALA A 49 -20.77 18.69 23.26
C ALA A 49 -21.03 19.70 22.12
N LEU A 50 -22.24 20.26 22.02
CA LEU A 50 -22.64 21.18 20.94
C LEU A 50 -23.44 22.36 21.51
N GLN A 51 -22.80 23.52 21.57
CA GLN A 51 -23.39 24.78 22.05
C GLN A 51 -23.71 25.73 20.88
N CYS A 52 -24.38 25.22 19.86
CA CYS A 52 -24.77 26.02 18.69
C CYS A 52 -25.72 27.15 19.09
N ASP A 53 -26.49 26.98 20.18
CA ASP A 53 -27.47 27.98 20.57
C ASP A 53 -26.85 29.25 21.17
N THR A 54 -25.76 29.11 21.92
CA THR A 54 -25.07 30.21 22.60
C THR A 54 -24.24 31.10 21.66
N LEU A 55 -24.01 30.64 20.42
CA LEU A 55 -23.27 31.37 19.39
C LEU A 55 -24.10 32.55 18.85
N ALA A 56 -23.67 33.76 19.18
CA ALA A 56 -24.27 34.98 18.66
C ALA A 56 -23.95 35.16 17.16
N MET A 57 -24.88 35.73 16.40
CA MET A 57 -24.67 36.04 14.97
C MET A 57 -23.44 36.93 14.72
N THR A 58 -23.09 37.79 15.67
CA THR A 58 -21.88 38.62 15.63
C THR A 58 -20.60 37.78 15.69
N GLN A 59 -20.59 36.69 16.46
CA GLN A 59 -19.46 35.76 16.54
C GLN A 59 -19.34 34.95 15.25
N LEU A 60 -20.46 34.44 14.72
CA LEU A 60 -20.49 33.75 13.43
C LEU A 60 -19.98 34.63 12.29
N ARG A 61 -20.36 35.92 12.27
CA ARG A 61 -19.84 36.90 11.31
C ARG A 61 -18.32 37.05 11.43
N LYS A 62 -17.80 37.25 12.64
CA LYS A 62 -16.34 37.38 12.88
C LYS A 62 -15.57 36.12 12.48
N MET A 63 -16.12 34.93 12.76
CA MET A 63 -15.52 33.65 12.34
C MET A 63 -15.51 33.54 10.81
N ASN A 64 -16.61 33.91 10.14
CA ASN A 64 -16.70 33.87 8.69
C ASN A 64 -15.71 34.84 8.02
N GLU A 65 -15.68 36.09 8.47
CA GLU A 65 -14.74 37.11 7.98
C GLU A 65 -13.28 36.67 8.18
N LYS A 66 -12.96 36.14 9.36
CA LYS A 66 -11.62 35.66 9.67
C LYS A 66 -11.24 34.43 8.84
N PHE A 67 -12.15 33.48 8.61
CA PHE A 67 -11.89 32.30 7.79
C PHE A 67 -11.53 32.68 6.34
N TYR A 68 -12.27 33.61 5.75
CA TYR A 68 -12.01 34.08 4.38
C TYR A 68 -10.92 35.16 4.27
N SER A 69 -10.46 35.72 5.38
CA SER A 69 -9.27 36.60 5.40
C SER A 69 -8.00 35.84 5.01
N PHE A 70 -7.96 34.52 5.25
CA PHE A 70 -6.85 33.65 4.86
C PHE A 70 -7.06 33.12 3.44
N LYS A 71 -6.08 33.35 2.56
CA LYS A 71 -6.12 32.87 1.16
C LYS A 71 -5.63 31.43 1.02
N ASN A 72 -4.90 30.91 2.00
CA ASN A 72 -4.31 29.57 1.95
C ASN A 72 -5.19 28.56 2.67
N LYS A 73 -5.34 27.38 2.06
CA LYS A 73 -6.10 26.27 2.64
C LYS A 73 -5.53 25.81 3.99
N LYS A 74 -4.20 25.79 4.16
CA LYS A 74 -3.56 25.37 5.41
C LYS A 74 -3.99 26.24 6.60
N ASP A 75 -4.07 27.54 6.40
CA ASP A 75 -4.43 28.51 7.45
C ASP A 75 -5.94 28.41 7.78
N GLN A 76 -6.77 28.16 6.76
CA GLN A 76 -8.19 27.85 6.91
C GLN A 76 -8.42 26.56 7.70
N ASP A 77 -7.72 25.48 7.35
CA ASP A 77 -7.80 24.18 8.04
C ASP A 77 -7.31 24.30 9.50
N ALA A 78 -6.21 25.05 9.73
CA ALA A 78 -5.73 25.33 11.08
C ALA A 78 -6.75 26.12 11.92
N MET A 79 -7.48 27.04 11.31
CA MET A 79 -8.58 27.74 11.97
C MET A 79 -9.72 26.79 12.34
N ILE A 80 -10.12 25.88 11.44
CA ILE A 80 -11.13 24.86 11.73
C ILE A 80 -10.69 24.00 12.92
N LEU A 81 -9.45 23.51 12.90
CA LEU A 81 -8.90 22.69 13.99
C LEU A 81 -8.83 23.44 15.33
N LYS A 82 -8.66 24.76 15.32
CA LYS A 82 -8.71 25.58 16.54
C LYS A 82 -10.11 25.66 17.17
N PHE A 83 -11.16 25.52 16.35
CA PHE A 83 -12.56 25.62 16.80
C PHE A 83 -13.28 24.27 16.84
N CYS A 84 -12.63 23.19 16.42
CA CYS A 84 -13.17 21.82 16.46
C CYS A 84 -12.32 20.95 17.37
N ASN A 85 -12.92 20.38 18.42
CA ASN A 85 -12.30 19.29 19.16
C ASN A 85 -12.53 18.00 18.38
N ILE A 86 -11.45 17.41 17.86
CA ILE A 86 -11.47 16.07 17.29
C ILE A 86 -11.16 15.10 18.44
N GLU A 87 -12.18 14.40 18.92
CA GLU A 87 -11.93 13.26 19.79
C GLU A 87 -11.43 12.09 18.93
N PRO A 88 -10.27 11.48 19.27
CA PRO A 88 -9.83 10.29 18.56
C PRO A 88 -10.87 9.20 18.79
N VAL A 89 -11.55 8.79 17.72
CA VAL A 89 -12.44 7.63 17.78
C VAL A 89 -11.56 6.43 18.06
N HIS A 90 -11.56 6.00 19.33
CA HIS A 90 -10.91 4.78 19.74
C HIS A 90 -11.75 3.63 19.19
N HIS A 91 -11.48 3.25 17.93
CA HIS A 91 -12.09 2.07 17.32
C HIS A 91 -11.59 0.87 18.12
N ARG A 92 -12.37 0.43 19.10
CA ARG A 92 -12.14 -0.85 19.75
C ARG A 92 -12.42 -1.91 18.69
N PRO A 93 -11.40 -2.65 18.21
CA PRO A 93 -11.56 -3.58 17.10
C PRO A 93 -12.59 -4.68 17.41
N ASP A 94 -12.87 -4.94 18.68
CA ASP A 94 -13.87 -5.92 19.10
C ASP A 94 -15.30 -5.42 18.86
N ILE A 95 -15.59 -4.14 19.12
CA ILE A 95 -16.91 -3.54 18.80
C ILE A 95 -17.18 -3.58 17.29
N LEU A 96 -16.15 -3.38 16.47
CA LEU A 96 -16.28 -3.49 15.02
C LEU A 96 -16.58 -4.92 14.57
N LYS A 97 -15.98 -5.93 15.23
CA LYS A 97 -16.31 -7.34 14.93
C LYS A 97 -17.76 -7.63 15.28
N ASP A 98 -18.28 -7.11 16.38
CA ASP A 98 -19.67 -7.33 16.78
C ASP A 98 -20.64 -6.72 15.77
N ILE A 99 -20.46 -5.44 15.43
CA ILE A 99 -21.29 -4.73 14.43
C ILE A 99 -21.23 -5.41 13.06
N LEU A 100 -20.03 -5.82 12.63
CA LEU A 100 -19.88 -6.52 11.35
C LEU A 100 -20.46 -7.94 11.41
N GLY A 101 -20.41 -8.60 12.56
CA GLY A 101 -21.02 -9.91 12.76
C GLY A 101 -22.56 -9.88 12.72
N GLU A 102 -23.18 -8.79 13.17
CA GLU A 102 -24.63 -8.58 13.05
C GLU A 102 -25.09 -8.39 11.60
N THR A 103 -24.25 -7.76 10.77
CA THR A 103 -24.61 -7.37 9.40
C THR A 103 -24.04 -8.27 8.32
N SER A 104 -23.05 -9.10 8.65
CA SER A 104 -22.29 -9.88 7.66
C SER A 104 -21.69 -11.17 8.24
N THR A 105 -21.43 -12.14 7.36
CA THR A 105 -20.72 -13.37 7.73
C THR A 105 -19.22 -13.09 7.82
N LEU A 106 -18.67 -13.18 9.03
CA LEU A 106 -17.24 -13.01 9.27
C LEU A 106 -16.48 -14.31 9.00
N VAL A 107 -15.57 -14.29 8.04
CA VAL A 107 -14.68 -15.41 7.71
C VAL A 107 -13.28 -15.10 8.24
N LYS A 108 -12.76 -15.94 9.14
CA LYS A 108 -11.40 -15.76 9.68
C LYS A 108 -10.38 -16.35 8.72
N ILE A 109 -9.59 -15.47 8.11
CA ILE A 109 -8.47 -15.85 7.26
C ILE A 109 -7.48 -16.71 8.07
N GLY A 110 -7.05 -17.84 7.49
CA GLY A 110 -6.17 -18.84 8.12
C GLY A 110 -6.89 -19.96 8.85
N ARG A 111 -8.08 -19.70 9.42
CA ARG A 111 -8.90 -20.75 10.08
C ARG A 111 -9.98 -21.28 9.14
N ASP A 112 -10.91 -20.39 8.76
CA ASP A 112 -12.06 -20.74 7.93
C ASP A 112 -11.70 -20.67 6.44
N CYS A 113 -10.79 -19.76 6.09
CA CYS A 113 -10.28 -19.61 4.72
C CYS A 113 -8.78 -19.96 4.70
N PRO A 114 -8.41 -21.15 4.20
CA PRO A 114 -7.01 -21.56 4.12
C PRO A 114 -6.23 -20.62 3.18
N ILE A 115 -5.05 -20.20 3.62
CA ILE A 115 -4.16 -19.36 2.82
C ILE A 115 -3.20 -20.27 2.07
N TYR A 116 -3.03 -20.04 0.77
CA TYR A 116 -2.11 -20.81 -0.06
C TYR A 116 -0.94 -19.95 -0.56
N ASN A 117 0.25 -20.55 -0.66
CA ASN A 117 1.45 -19.90 -1.18
C ASN A 117 1.42 -19.85 -2.72
N TRP A 118 0.63 -18.93 -3.25
CA TRP A 118 0.55 -18.68 -4.68
C TRP A 118 1.85 -18.13 -5.27
N ARG A 119 2.67 -17.42 -4.48
CA ARG A 119 3.90 -16.81 -4.96
C ARG A 119 4.86 -17.87 -5.48
N ASP A 120 5.16 -18.87 -4.67
CA ASP A 120 6.14 -19.89 -5.04
C ASP A 120 5.54 -20.92 -6.02
N ALA A 121 4.24 -21.19 -5.91
CA ALA A 121 3.53 -22.01 -6.88
C ALA A 121 3.52 -21.41 -8.29
N VAL A 122 3.36 -20.08 -8.40
CA VAL A 122 3.40 -19.39 -9.69
C VAL A 122 4.82 -19.35 -10.24
N LYS A 123 5.85 -19.18 -9.40
CA LYS A 123 7.26 -19.24 -9.86
C LYS A 123 7.61 -20.58 -10.50
N SER A 124 7.02 -21.68 -10.02
CA SER A 124 7.28 -23.01 -10.59
C SER A 124 6.52 -23.24 -11.90
N GLY A 125 5.34 -22.63 -12.10
CA GLY A 125 4.52 -22.85 -13.31
C GLY A 125 4.69 -21.80 -14.41
N VAL A 126 4.96 -20.55 -14.03
CA VAL A 126 4.92 -19.37 -14.91
C VAL A 126 6.32 -18.80 -15.07
N ARG A 127 6.64 -18.36 -16.28
CA ARG A 127 7.90 -17.67 -16.57
C ARG A 127 7.95 -16.31 -15.85
N PRO A 128 9.12 -15.88 -15.36
CA PRO A 128 9.26 -14.55 -14.77
C PRO A 128 8.90 -13.47 -15.79
N THR A 129 8.33 -12.37 -15.32
CA THR A 129 7.84 -11.26 -16.17
C THR A 129 8.92 -10.68 -17.10
N THR A 130 10.20 -10.81 -16.73
CA THR A 130 11.35 -10.34 -17.52
C THR A 130 11.60 -11.15 -18.79
N THR A 131 11.15 -12.41 -18.85
CA THR A 131 11.34 -13.30 -20.01
C THR A 131 10.09 -13.41 -20.88
N TRP A 132 9.09 -12.58 -20.60
CA TRP A 132 7.91 -12.50 -21.45
C TRP A 132 8.28 -11.86 -22.79
N HIS A 133 7.53 -12.21 -23.83
CA HIS A 133 7.71 -11.66 -25.19
C HIS A 133 7.37 -10.17 -25.32
N MET A 134 7.05 -9.50 -24.21
CA MET A 134 6.61 -8.11 -24.14
C MET A 134 7.12 -7.47 -22.84
N ALA A 135 7.43 -6.18 -22.91
CA ALA A 135 7.81 -5.41 -21.74
C ALA A 135 6.57 -5.12 -20.88
N PHE A 136 6.37 -5.91 -19.81
CA PHE A 136 5.19 -5.82 -18.95
C PHE A 136 4.94 -4.40 -18.42
N LYS A 137 5.99 -3.65 -18.06
CA LYS A 137 5.87 -2.29 -17.53
C LYS A 137 5.36 -1.27 -18.57
N GLU A 138 5.62 -1.52 -19.85
CA GLU A 138 5.25 -0.60 -20.95
C GLU A 138 3.85 -0.86 -21.50
N CYS A 139 3.30 -2.05 -21.23
CA CYS A 139 1.96 -2.42 -21.66
C CYS A 139 0.89 -1.66 -20.87
N LYS A 140 -0.04 -1.02 -21.56
CA LYS A 140 -1.23 -0.36 -20.95
C LYS A 140 -2.43 -1.30 -20.86
N ARG A 141 -2.47 -2.34 -21.70
CA ARG A 141 -3.58 -3.29 -21.78
C ARG A 141 -3.04 -4.71 -21.89
N PHE A 142 -3.59 -5.62 -21.08
CA PHE A 142 -3.31 -7.04 -21.15
C PHE A 142 -4.57 -7.79 -21.54
N ILE A 143 -4.41 -8.77 -22.43
CA ILE A 143 -5.49 -9.62 -22.91
C ILE A 143 -5.08 -11.05 -22.61
N LEU A 144 -5.83 -11.65 -21.69
CA LEU A 144 -5.68 -13.03 -21.26
C LEU A 144 -6.72 -13.86 -22.00
N ARG A 145 -6.28 -14.83 -22.79
CA ARG A 145 -7.18 -15.74 -23.50
C ARG A 145 -6.85 -17.17 -23.11
N ARG A 146 -7.88 -17.92 -22.70
CA ARG A 146 -7.77 -19.37 -22.52
C ARG A 146 -8.00 -20.05 -23.87
N THR A 147 -7.05 -20.88 -24.29
CA THR A 147 -7.17 -21.67 -25.53
C THR A 147 -7.86 -22.99 -25.20
N LYS A 148 -8.93 -23.33 -25.92
CA LYS A 148 -9.68 -24.59 -25.69
C LYS A 148 -8.84 -25.83 -25.99
N ALA A 149 -8.02 -25.80 -27.05
CA ALA A 149 -7.27 -26.97 -27.53
C ALA A 149 -6.18 -27.45 -26.56
N THR A 150 -5.45 -26.52 -25.93
CA THR A 150 -4.32 -26.85 -25.05
C THR A 150 -4.59 -26.56 -23.57
N SER A 151 -5.80 -26.07 -23.24
CA SER A 151 -6.18 -25.51 -21.93
C SER A 151 -5.18 -24.49 -21.35
N ASN A 152 -4.29 -23.96 -22.17
CA ASN A 152 -3.27 -23.00 -21.77
C ASN A 152 -3.82 -21.58 -21.80
N VAL A 153 -3.24 -20.74 -20.96
CA VAL A 153 -3.51 -19.30 -20.95
C VAL A 153 -2.43 -18.62 -21.79
N VAL A 154 -2.85 -17.97 -22.88
CA VAL A 154 -2.00 -17.09 -23.66
C VAL A 154 -2.24 -15.65 -23.24
N VAL A 155 -1.16 -14.89 -23.18
CA VAL A 155 -1.18 -13.48 -22.79
C VAL A 155 -0.70 -12.65 -23.96
N ARG A 156 -1.40 -11.56 -24.21
CA ARG A 156 -1.02 -10.50 -25.14
C ARG A 156 -0.98 -9.18 -24.39
N GLY A 157 0.06 -8.38 -24.60
CA GLY A 157 0.22 -7.06 -24.02
C GLY A 157 0.32 -6.02 -25.11
N GLU A 158 -0.35 -4.89 -24.88
CA GLU A 158 -0.51 -3.81 -25.85
C GLU A 158 -0.03 -2.49 -25.23
N LEU A 159 0.77 -1.72 -25.98
CA LEU A 159 1.25 -0.41 -25.53
C LEU A 159 0.13 0.63 -25.46
N HIS A 160 -0.95 0.45 -26.22
CA HIS A 160 -2.09 1.36 -26.28
C HIS A 160 -3.40 0.63 -25.93
N TYR A 161 -4.36 1.37 -25.38
CA TYR A 161 -5.66 0.78 -25.00
C TYR A 161 -6.51 0.31 -26.19
N LYS A 162 -6.25 0.84 -27.40
CA LYS A 162 -7.01 0.60 -28.63
C LYS A 162 -6.16 0.01 -29.75
N SER A 163 -5.13 -0.78 -29.43
CA SER A 163 -4.32 -1.51 -30.42
C SER A 163 -4.49 -3.01 -30.26
N ASP A 164 -4.58 -3.73 -31.38
CA ASP A 164 -4.68 -5.20 -31.43
C ASP A 164 -3.59 -5.78 -32.35
N ILE A 165 -2.36 -5.28 -32.19
CA ILE A 165 -1.24 -5.57 -33.10
C ILE A 165 -0.35 -6.68 -32.52
N ALA A 166 -0.24 -6.78 -31.20
CA ALA A 166 0.67 -7.74 -30.57
C ALA A 166 0.17 -9.18 -30.74
N THR A 167 1.11 -10.14 -30.65
CA THR A 167 0.79 -11.56 -30.68
C THR A 167 0.53 -12.09 -29.28
N ALA A 168 -0.38 -13.06 -29.15
CA ALA A 168 -0.63 -13.73 -27.87
C ALA A 168 0.30 -14.94 -27.76
N GLN A 169 1.04 -15.05 -26.65
CA GLN A 169 1.90 -16.22 -26.40
C GLN A 169 1.65 -16.84 -25.03
N ASN A 170 1.97 -18.13 -24.91
CA ASN A 170 1.94 -18.83 -23.63
C ASN A 170 3.03 -18.25 -22.69
N ILE A 171 2.68 -18.04 -21.42
CA ILE A 171 3.60 -17.54 -20.36
C ILE A 171 4.04 -18.63 -19.38
N CYS A 172 3.46 -19.82 -19.43
CA CYS A 172 3.89 -20.97 -18.65
C CYS A 172 5.29 -21.42 -19.07
N GLN A 173 6.02 -22.05 -18.14
CA GLN A 173 7.29 -22.69 -18.43
C GLN A 173 7.10 -23.86 -19.41
N ARG A 174 8.18 -24.32 -20.06
CA ARG A 174 8.13 -25.44 -20.99
C ARG A 174 7.55 -26.69 -20.31
N ASN A 175 6.64 -27.38 -20.98
CA ASN A 175 5.94 -28.58 -20.49
C ASN A 175 5.12 -28.37 -19.20
N LYS A 176 4.77 -27.12 -18.86
CA LYS A 176 3.85 -26.83 -17.75
C LYS A 176 2.63 -26.10 -18.28
N ASP A 177 1.50 -26.39 -17.67
CA ASP A 177 0.26 -25.64 -17.87
C ASP A 177 -0.19 -25.00 -16.55
N VAL A 178 -1.28 -24.23 -16.60
CA VAL A 178 -1.84 -23.56 -15.41
C VAL A 178 -2.41 -24.55 -14.40
N SER A 179 -2.87 -25.73 -14.83
CA SER A 179 -3.41 -26.77 -13.94
C SER A 179 -2.33 -27.45 -13.09
N HIS A 180 -1.06 -27.36 -13.50
CA HIS A 180 0.08 -27.82 -12.70
C HIS A 180 0.41 -26.88 -11.53
N ILE A 181 -0.15 -25.66 -11.48
CA ILE A 181 0.04 -24.73 -10.36
C ILE A 181 -0.79 -25.22 -9.18
N ARG A 182 -0.12 -25.92 -8.25
CA ARG A 182 -0.72 -26.43 -7.01
C ARG A 182 -0.10 -25.70 -5.82
N PRO A 183 -0.73 -24.62 -5.34
CA PRO A 183 -0.14 -23.87 -4.24
C PRO A 183 -0.26 -24.64 -2.94
N GLN A 184 0.82 -24.65 -2.16
CA GLN A 184 0.84 -25.31 -0.86
C GLN A 184 0.12 -24.44 0.17
N GLN A 185 -0.68 -25.07 1.03
CA GLN A 185 -1.33 -24.37 2.12
C GLN A 185 -0.27 -23.86 3.10
N LEU A 186 -0.33 -22.58 3.43
CA LEU A 186 0.54 -21.99 4.43
C LEU A 186 0.03 -22.34 5.83
N PRO A 187 0.92 -22.66 6.78
CA PRO A 187 0.53 -22.78 8.16
C PRO A 187 -0.02 -21.44 8.65
N SER A 188 -1.03 -21.48 9.52
CA SER A 188 -1.59 -20.27 10.15
C SER A 188 -0.57 -19.50 11.00
N ILE A 189 0.55 -20.13 11.34
CA ILE A 189 1.59 -19.58 12.19
C ILE A 189 2.77 -19.18 11.33
N VAL A 190 3.17 -17.92 11.44
CA VAL A 190 4.38 -17.41 10.81
C VAL A 190 5.59 -17.91 11.62
N PRO A 191 6.52 -18.65 11.02
CA PRO A 191 7.76 -19.01 11.69
C PRO A 191 8.55 -17.74 12.01
N VAL A 192 8.91 -17.57 13.29
CA VAL A 192 9.72 -16.45 13.77
C VAL A 192 11.17 -16.88 13.73
N ASN A 193 12.06 -15.97 13.29
CA ASN A 193 13.50 -16.25 13.33
C ASN A 193 13.94 -16.61 14.77
N LYS A 194 14.76 -17.66 14.91
CA LYS A 194 15.33 -18.14 16.17
C LYS A 194 16.05 -17.03 16.94
N ASP A 195 16.77 -16.14 16.23
CA ASP A 195 17.47 -15.02 16.86
C ASP A 195 16.50 -14.06 17.55
N LYS A 196 15.40 -13.73 16.88
CA LYS A 196 14.35 -12.85 17.43
C LYS A 196 13.68 -13.49 18.64
N LEU A 197 13.43 -14.79 18.61
CA LEU A 197 12.89 -15.51 19.77
C LEU A 197 13.87 -15.45 20.95
N SER A 198 15.16 -15.63 20.70
CA SER A 198 16.19 -15.52 21.73
C SER A 198 16.26 -14.12 22.35
N ASP A 199 16.16 -13.07 21.52
CA ASP A 199 16.21 -11.69 21.97
C ASP A 199 14.95 -11.29 22.76
N VAL A 200 13.77 -11.74 22.33
CA VAL A 200 12.53 -11.55 23.08
C VAL A 200 12.62 -12.25 24.43
N LYS A 201 13.17 -13.48 24.49
CA LYS A 201 13.36 -14.20 25.75
C LYS A 201 14.32 -13.46 26.70
N LYS A 202 15.44 -12.95 26.18
CA LYS A 202 16.38 -12.11 26.94
C LYS A 202 15.71 -10.84 27.47
N LEU A 203 14.89 -10.19 26.65
CA LEU A 203 14.16 -8.98 27.02
C LEU A 203 13.17 -9.27 28.16
N LEU A 204 12.38 -10.34 28.05
CA LEU A 204 11.42 -10.74 29.08
C LEU A 204 12.13 -11.08 30.39
N LEU A 205 13.22 -11.83 30.32
CA LEU A 205 14.03 -12.17 31.50
C LEU A 205 14.66 -10.93 32.16
N LYS A 206 15.12 -9.96 31.36
CA LYS A 206 15.70 -8.71 31.85
C LYS A 206 14.68 -7.82 32.56
N HIS A 207 13.45 -7.75 32.06
CA HIS A 207 12.43 -6.83 32.60
C HIS A 207 11.57 -7.44 33.71
N PHE A 208 11.29 -8.75 33.66
CA PHE A 208 10.33 -9.42 34.55
C PHE A 208 10.98 -10.51 35.43
N GLY A 209 12.28 -10.77 35.26
CA GLY A 209 13.00 -11.79 36.00
C GLY A 209 12.80 -13.21 35.44
N PRO A 210 13.33 -14.24 36.11
CA PRO A 210 13.26 -15.63 35.64
C PRO A 210 11.84 -16.21 35.67
N GLU A 211 10.97 -15.70 36.56
CA GLU A 211 9.60 -16.17 36.77
C GLU A 211 8.58 -15.58 35.78
N TRP A 212 9.03 -14.90 34.73
CA TRP A 212 8.15 -14.21 33.77
C TRP A 212 7.14 -15.17 33.10
N GLU A 213 7.49 -16.44 32.95
CA GLU A 213 6.63 -17.47 32.33
C GLU A 213 5.37 -17.77 33.16
N ASN A 214 5.41 -17.49 34.46
CA ASN A 214 4.29 -17.70 35.38
C ASN A 214 3.34 -16.49 35.44
N MET A 215 3.70 -15.37 34.80
CA MET A 215 2.90 -14.14 34.86
C MET A 215 1.72 -14.18 33.86
N PRO A 216 0.47 -13.98 34.30
CA PRO A 216 -0.72 -14.13 33.45
C PRO A 216 -0.77 -13.11 32.30
N ASN A 217 -0.22 -11.92 32.49
CA ASN A 217 -0.13 -10.88 31.46
C ASN A 217 0.88 -11.21 30.34
N LEU A 218 1.77 -12.20 30.53
CA LEU A 218 2.79 -12.61 29.56
C LEU A 218 2.50 -13.97 28.89
N PHE A 219 1.33 -14.57 29.16
CA PHE A 219 0.92 -15.87 28.63
C PHE A 219 0.96 -15.93 27.09
N PHE A 220 0.72 -14.81 26.41
CA PHE A 220 0.87 -14.70 24.96
C PHE A 220 2.27 -15.13 24.48
N TYR A 221 3.34 -14.65 25.13
CA TYR A 221 4.70 -14.96 24.72
C TYR A 221 5.04 -16.42 24.96
N LYS A 222 4.58 -16.99 26.07
CA LYS A 222 4.70 -18.43 26.35
C LYS A 222 4.10 -19.26 25.21
N ASN A 223 2.86 -18.96 24.84
CA ASN A 223 2.19 -19.63 23.71
C ASN A 223 2.96 -19.48 22.41
N VAL A 224 3.53 -18.29 22.14
CA VAL A 224 4.38 -18.08 20.96
C VAL A 224 5.60 -19.01 20.98
N PHE A 225 6.32 -19.11 22.10
CA PHE A 225 7.50 -19.99 22.18
C PHE A 225 7.14 -21.48 22.00
N GLU A 226 6.10 -21.96 22.69
CA GLU A 226 5.63 -23.35 22.59
C GLU A 226 5.20 -23.68 21.15
N THR A 227 4.45 -22.79 20.53
CA THR A 227 3.98 -22.96 19.15
C THR A 227 5.16 -22.99 18.17
N GLN A 228 6.18 -22.14 18.37
CA GLN A 228 7.36 -22.11 17.49
C GLN A 228 8.24 -23.35 17.67
N GLN A 229 8.35 -23.90 18.87
CA GLN A 229 9.06 -25.17 19.10
C GLN A 229 8.38 -26.34 18.38
N ALA A 230 7.04 -26.39 18.40
CA ALA A 230 6.29 -27.43 17.69
C ALA A 230 6.48 -27.38 16.16
N LEU A 231 6.77 -26.21 15.59
CA LEU A 231 7.04 -26.05 14.15
C LEU A 231 8.43 -26.51 13.72
N VAL A 232 9.38 -26.66 14.66
CA VAL A 232 10.80 -26.98 14.38
C VAL A 232 11.11 -28.48 14.56
N ALA A 233 10.08 -29.34 14.67
CA ALA A 233 10.28 -30.80 14.66
C ALA A 233 11.14 -31.25 13.46
N PRO A 234 12.05 -32.21 13.63
CA PRO A 234 13.33 -32.24 12.92
C PRO A 234 13.14 -32.45 11.42
N GLN A 235 13.36 -31.41 10.63
CA GLN A 235 13.92 -31.61 9.31
C GLN A 235 15.36 -32.02 9.54
N ILE A 236 15.68 -33.28 9.25
CA ILE A 236 17.05 -33.78 9.16
C ILE A 236 17.80 -32.77 8.31
N GLU A 237 18.78 -32.09 8.90
CA GLU A 237 19.71 -31.23 8.17
C GLU A 237 20.46 -32.13 7.19
N GLU A 238 19.94 -32.26 5.96
CA GLU A 238 20.76 -32.67 4.83
C GLU A 238 21.81 -31.58 4.67
N ASN A 239 22.98 -31.91 5.19
CA ASN A 239 24.23 -31.18 5.12
C ASN A 239 24.60 -31.03 3.63
N TYR A 240 24.02 -30.03 2.95
CA TYR A 240 24.28 -29.80 1.53
C TYR A 240 25.65 -29.17 1.38
N CYS A 241 26.53 -29.94 0.74
CA CYS A 241 27.89 -29.65 0.32
C CYS A 241 28.17 -28.15 0.08
N GLN A 242 29.08 -27.59 0.88
CA GLN A 242 29.90 -26.48 0.43
C GLN A 242 30.77 -26.97 -0.72
N GLU A 243 30.36 -26.70 -1.96
CA GLU A 243 31.27 -26.75 -3.10
C GLU A 243 32.37 -25.72 -2.85
N LEU A 244 33.61 -26.22 -2.70
CA LEU A 244 34.81 -25.41 -2.84
C LEU A 244 34.74 -24.72 -4.20
N MET A 245 34.73 -23.39 -4.19
CA MET A 245 35.02 -22.63 -5.40
C MET A 245 36.49 -22.87 -5.76
N ASP A 246 36.73 -23.71 -6.75
CA ASP A 246 38.04 -23.79 -7.39
C ASP A 246 38.35 -22.43 -8.04
N GLU A 247 39.51 -21.90 -7.68
CA GLU A 247 40.09 -20.68 -8.23
C GLU A 247 40.27 -20.82 -9.74
N VAL A 248 39.54 -20.02 -10.51
CA VAL A 248 39.81 -19.87 -11.94
C VAL A 248 41.12 -19.10 -12.09
N GLN A 249 42.22 -19.82 -12.30
CA GLN A 249 43.48 -19.26 -12.75
C GLN A 249 43.30 -18.67 -14.15
N ASP A 250 43.40 -17.34 -14.22
CA ASP A 250 43.56 -16.58 -15.47
C ASP A 250 44.87 -16.99 -16.15
N LEU A 251 44.79 -17.87 -17.13
CA LEU A 251 45.86 -18.11 -18.11
C LEU A 251 45.47 -17.43 -19.42
N ARG A 252 45.93 -16.19 -19.60
CA ARG A 252 46.13 -15.61 -20.93
C ARG A 252 47.63 -15.60 -21.21
N VAL A 253 48.03 -16.46 -22.15
CA VAL A 253 49.28 -16.38 -22.92
C VAL A 253 48.98 -15.60 -24.19
#